data_AF-A0A959QIX1-F1
#
_entry.id   AF-A0A959QIX1-F1
#
_cell.length_a   1.000
_cell.length_b   1.000
_cell.length_c   1.000
_cell.angle_alpha   90.00
_cell.angle_beta   90.00
_cell.angle_gamma   90.00
#
_symmetry.space_group_name_H-M   'P 1'
#
loop_
_entity.id
_entity.type
_entity.pdbx_description
1 polymer ?
#
loop_
_entity_poly.entity_id
_entity_poly.type
_entity_poly.pdbx_seq_one_letter_code
_entity_poly.pdbx_strand_id
1 'polypeptide(L)'
;MSDQELIGKYKETGRLIYVQDVYIPYIELIYGLCLKYLQDVSESKDAVQDIFLLVSSKLKKHEVENFKPWLYKLSVNHCLGILRKKNRALKLEIVTPDVYFDTEEHLNLEEQEMAMLKQCIERLSENQKTVIEQFYFQERSYQLIAESLNCTWNEVRSFIQNGRRNLKNCIEDKNKSIHE
;
A
#
# COMPACT_ATOMS: atom_id res chain seq x y z
N MET A 1 -23.34 9.20 4.67
CA MET A 1 -23.06 7.92 5.34
C MET A 1 -21.56 7.71 5.31
N SER A 2 -20.98 7.21 6.39
CA SER A 2 -19.57 6.83 6.42
C SER A 2 -19.34 5.52 5.65
N ASP A 3 -18.08 5.26 5.28
CA ASP A 3 -17.69 4.00 4.64
C ASP A 3 -18.13 2.78 5.46
N GLN A 4 -17.98 2.85 6.79
CA GLN A 4 -18.36 1.78 7.70
C GLN A 4 -19.86 1.51 7.69
N GLU A 5 -20.69 2.56 7.67
CA GLU A 5 -22.14 2.40 7.60
C GLU A 5 -22.58 1.75 6.29
N LEU A 6 -21.95 2.11 5.16
CA LEU A 6 -22.23 1.52 3.85
C LEU A 6 -21.82 0.05 3.80
N ILE A 7 -20.64 -0.29 4.33
CA ILE A 7 -20.16 -1.68 4.42
C ILE A 7 -21.09 -2.51 5.32
N GLY A 8 -21.53 -1.96 6.45
CA GLY A 8 -22.50 -2.61 7.34
C GLY A 8 -23.81 -2.94 6.62
N LYS A 9 -24.42 -1.96 5.94
CA LYS A 9 -25.64 -2.19 5.14
C LYS A 9 -25.42 -3.20 4.02
N TYR A 10 -24.25 -3.20 3.39
CA TYR A 10 -23.92 -4.20 2.38
C TYR A 10 -23.92 -5.62 2.97
N LYS A 11 -23.32 -5.81 4.15
CA LYS A 11 -23.27 -7.12 4.81
C LYS A 11 -24.65 -7.63 5.23
N GLU A 12 -25.50 -6.75 5.73
CA GLU A 12 -26.86 -7.10 6.15
C GLU A 12 -27.78 -7.43 4.96
N THR A 13 -27.72 -6.61 3.91
CA THR A 13 -28.71 -6.67 2.82
C THR A 13 -28.22 -7.42 1.59
N GLY A 14 -26.90 -7.58 1.43
CA GLY A 14 -26.26 -8.13 0.23
C GLY A 14 -26.39 -7.27 -1.03
N ARG A 15 -26.97 -6.06 -0.94
CA ARG A 15 -27.27 -5.21 -2.11
C ARG A 15 -26.03 -4.48 -2.59
N LEU A 16 -25.68 -4.68 -3.87
CA LEU A 16 -24.48 -4.09 -4.48
C LEU A 16 -24.46 -2.56 -4.51
N ILE A 17 -25.62 -1.90 -4.41
CA ILE A 17 -25.70 -0.44 -4.35
C ILE A 17 -24.83 0.14 -3.22
N TYR A 18 -24.78 -0.52 -2.07
CA TYR A 18 -23.95 -0.07 -0.94
C TYR A 18 -22.45 -0.23 -1.20
N VAL A 19 -22.05 -1.22 -2.01
CA VAL A 19 -20.65 -1.35 -2.46
C VAL A 19 -20.32 -0.27 -3.46
N GLN A 20 -21.25 0.04 -4.36
CA GLN A 20 -21.08 1.11 -5.33
C GLN A 20 -20.92 2.47 -4.64
N ASP A 21 -21.79 2.78 -3.67
CA ASP A 21 -21.76 4.05 -2.93
C ASP A 21 -20.45 4.24 -2.15
N VAL A 22 -19.89 3.16 -1.57
CA VAL A 22 -18.61 3.24 -0.86
C VAL A 22 -17.41 3.26 -1.82
N TYR A 23 -17.54 2.71 -3.04
CA TYR A 23 -16.44 2.59 -3.99
C TYR A 23 -16.27 3.82 -4.89
N ILE A 24 -17.37 4.42 -5.37
CA ILE A 24 -17.36 5.54 -6.31
C ILE A 24 -16.42 6.69 -5.89
N PRO A 25 -16.40 7.13 -4.63
CA PRO A 25 -15.52 8.22 -4.19
C PRO A 25 -14.03 7.93 -4.38
N TYR A 26 -13.65 6.66 -4.53
CA TYR A 26 -12.27 6.22 -4.66
C TYR A 26 -11.88 5.87 -6.11
N ILE A 27 -12.79 5.97 -7.08
CA ILE A 27 -12.52 5.55 -8.47
C ILE A 27 -11.33 6.30 -9.06
N GLU A 28 -11.26 7.62 -8.91
CA GLU A 28 -10.16 8.43 -9.47
C GLU A 28 -8.81 8.06 -8.82
N LEU A 29 -8.80 7.86 -7.50
CA LEU A 29 -7.62 7.43 -6.76
C LEU A 29 -7.13 6.06 -7.24
N ILE A 30 -8.04 5.10 -7.40
CA ILE A 30 -7.71 3.74 -7.85
C ILE A 30 -7.28 3.76 -9.30
N TYR A 31 -7.92 4.58 -10.14
CA TYR A 31 -7.53 4.73 -11.54
C TYR A 31 -6.13 5.30 -11.68
N GLY A 32 -5.80 6.37 -10.96
CA GLY A 32 -4.45 6.92 -10.91
C GLY A 32 -3.42 5.91 -10.42
N LEU A 33 -3.78 5.10 -9.43
CA LEU A 33 -2.94 4.00 -8.95
C LEU A 33 -2.74 2.93 -10.04
N CYS A 34 -3.81 2.46 -10.68
CA CYS A 34 -3.72 1.49 -11.75
C CYS A 34 -2.86 2.00 -12.91
N LEU A 35 -3.04 3.25 -13.32
CA LEU A 35 -2.21 3.89 -14.34
C LEU A 35 -0.74 3.93 -13.94
N LYS A 36 -0.43 4.26 -12.68
CA LYS A 36 0.93 4.28 -12.16
C LYS A 36 1.61 2.91 -12.29
N TYR A 37 0.91 1.82 -12.01
CA TYR A 37 1.50 0.48 -12.04
C TYR A 37 1.47 -0.17 -13.43
N LEU A 38 0.39 -0.02 -14.19
CA LEU A 38 0.17 -0.73 -15.44
C LEU A 38 0.68 0.04 -16.66
N GLN A 39 0.81 1.37 -16.55
CA GLN A 39 1.23 2.27 -17.63
C GLN A 39 0.42 2.14 -18.93
N ASP A 40 -0.79 1.58 -18.84
CA ASP A 40 -1.70 1.39 -19.96
C ASP A 40 -3.11 1.86 -19.57
N VAL A 41 -3.69 2.73 -20.38
CA VAL A 41 -5.01 3.33 -20.11
C VAL A 41 -6.14 2.30 -20.14
N SER A 42 -6.10 1.36 -21.07
CA SER A 42 -7.15 0.34 -21.19
C SER A 42 -7.06 -0.65 -20.04
N GLU A 43 -5.88 -1.23 -19.80
CA GLU A 43 -5.67 -2.17 -18.69
C GLU A 43 -5.99 -1.52 -17.34
N SER A 44 -5.72 -0.21 -17.18
CA SER A 44 -6.05 0.51 -15.95
C SER A 44 -7.55 0.68 -15.74
N LYS A 45 -8.32 0.97 -16.80
CA LYS A 45 -9.79 1.04 -16.71
C LYS A 45 -10.37 -0.32 -16.37
N ASP A 46 -9.87 -1.39 -16.99
CA ASP A 46 -10.30 -2.75 -16.73
C ASP A 46 -9.97 -3.16 -15.29
N ALA A 47 -8.76 -2.84 -14.81
CA ALA A 47 -8.33 -3.11 -13.44
C ALA A 47 -9.22 -2.41 -12.40
N VAL A 48 -9.65 -1.16 -12.64
CA VAL A 48 -10.60 -0.45 -11.75
C VAL A 48 -11.92 -1.22 -11.66
N GLN A 49 -12.41 -1.80 -12.75
CA GLN A 49 -13.65 -2.60 -12.73
C GLN A 49 -13.43 -3.93 -12.01
N ASP A 50 -12.33 -4.63 -12.27
CA ASP A 50 -11.98 -5.87 -11.59
C ASP A 50 -11.83 -5.68 -10.08
N ILE A 51 -11.21 -4.57 -9.65
CA ILE A 51 -11.08 -4.22 -8.24
C ILE A 51 -12.45 -4.05 -7.59
N PHE A 52 -13.43 -3.41 -8.26
CA PHE A 52 -14.79 -3.33 -7.73
C PHE A 52 -15.41 -4.71 -7.48
N LEU A 53 -15.23 -5.66 -8.41
CA LEU A 53 -15.69 -7.05 -8.24
C LEU A 53 -14.98 -7.74 -7.06
N LEU A 54 -13.68 -7.51 -6.89
CA LEU A 54 -12.92 -8.00 -5.75
C LEU A 54 -13.40 -7.39 -4.43
N VAL A 55 -13.71 -6.08 -4.41
CA VAL A 55 -14.26 -5.39 -3.24
C VAL A 55 -15.58 -6.03 -2.82
N SER A 56 -16.53 -6.17 -3.75
CA SER A 56 -17.83 -6.76 -3.44
C SER A 56 -17.70 -8.18 -2.88
N SER A 57 -16.87 -9.03 -3.50
CA SER A 57 -16.67 -10.40 -3.03
C SER A 57 -15.95 -10.50 -1.68
N LYS A 58 -14.98 -9.61 -1.40
CA LYS A 58 -14.20 -9.64 -0.16
C LYS A 58 -14.89 -8.98 1.01
N LEU A 59 -15.65 -7.90 0.79
CA LEU A 59 -16.43 -7.25 1.85
C LEU A 59 -17.48 -8.20 2.46
N LYS A 60 -17.97 -9.19 1.71
CA LYS A 60 -18.84 -10.24 2.27
C LYS A 60 -18.13 -11.18 3.25
N LYS A 61 -16.82 -11.37 3.10
CA LYS A 61 -16.04 -12.40 3.79
C LYS A 61 -15.17 -11.86 4.92
N HIS A 62 -14.86 -10.57 4.88
CA HIS A 62 -13.87 -9.97 5.76
C HIS A 62 -14.42 -8.73 6.46
N GLU A 63 -14.01 -8.55 7.71
CA GLU A 63 -14.16 -7.27 8.40
C GLU A 63 -13.12 -6.27 7.89
N VAL A 64 -13.56 -5.05 7.63
CA VAL A 64 -12.72 -3.96 7.11
C VAL A 64 -12.97 -2.74 7.97
N GLU A 65 -12.06 -2.46 8.91
CA GLU A 65 -12.15 -1.32 9.82
C GLU A 65 -11.82 0.02 9.15
N ASN A 66 -10.91 0.01 8.18
CA ASN A 66 -10.47 1.20 7.47
C ASN A 66 -10.50 0.93 5.96
N PHE A 67 -11.56 1.40 5.30
CA PHE A 67 -11.83 1.07 3.90
C PHE A 67 -10.75 1.60 2.95
N LYS A 68 -10.40 2.90 3.03
CA LYS A 68 -9.41 3.51 2.14
C LYS A 68 -8.04 2.80 2.15
N PRO A 69 -7.38 2.53 3.31
CA PRO A 69 -6.11 1.79 3.34
C PRO A 69 -6.25 0.33 2.88
N TRP A 70 -7.38 -0.31 3.16
CA TRP A 70 -7.65 -1.68 2.72
C TRP A 70 -7.81 -1.75 1.20
N LEU A 71 -8.56 -0.82 0.63
CA LEU A 71 -8.80 -0.67 -0.80
C LEU A 71 -7.50 -0.39 -1.54
N TYR A 72 -6.68 0.54 -1.05
CA TYR A 72 -5.35 0.81 -1.61
C TYR A 72 -4.49 -0.47 -1.72
N LYS A 73 -4.40 -1.25 -0.62
CA LYS A 73 -3.65 -2.52 -0.62
C LYS A 73 -4.25 -3.54 -1.58
N LEU A 74 -5.57 -3.62 -1.68
CA LEU A 74 -6.24 -4.52 -2.61
C LEU A 74 -5.90 -4.16 -4.07
N SER A 75 -5.97 -2.87 -4.41
CA SER A 75 -5.67 -2.35 -5.74
C SER A 75 -4.21 -2.57 -6.14
N VAL A 76 -3.25 -2.25 -5.26
CA VAL A 76 -1.81 -2.52 -5.52
C VAL A 76 -1.58 -4.00 -5.77
N ASN A 77 -2.13 -4.88 -4.93
CA ASN A 77 -1.96 -6.33 -5.10
C ASN A 77 -2.58 -6.83 -6.41
N HIS A 78 -3.69 -6.24 -6.85
CA HIS A 78 -4.32 -6.58 -8.11
C HIS A 78 -3.44 -6.17 -9.30
N CYS A 79 -2.95 -4.92 -9.35
CA CYS A 79 -2.03 -4.45 -10.40
C CYS A 79 -0.74 -5.27 -10.45
N LEU A 80 -0.11 -5.53 -9.30
CA LEU A 80 1.07 -6.41 -9.23
C LEU A 80 0.75 -7.84 -9.68
N GLY A 81 -0.47 -8.31 -9.46
CA GLY A 81 -0.95 -9.60 -9.97
C GLY A 81 -1.00 -9.64 -11.50
N ILE A 82 -1.52 -8.59 -12.14
CA ILE A 82 -1.54 -8.42 -13.60
C ILE A 82 -0.10 -8.41 -14.13
N LEU A 83 0.77 -7.57 -13.57
CA LEU A 83 2.18 -7.48 -13.97
C LEU A 83 2.92 -8.81 -13.82
N ARG A 84 2.69 -9.57 -12.74
CA ARG A 84 3.29 -10.91 -12.57
C ARG A 84 2.82 -11.89 -13.62
N LYS A 85 1.54 -11.86 -14.01
CA LYS A 85 1.01 -12.71 -15.09
C LYS A 85 1.62 -12.30 -16.43
N LYS A 86 1.71 -11.00 -16.69
CA LYS A 86 2.35 -10.42 -17.87
C LYS A 86 3.84 -10.81 -17.94
N ASN A 87 4.60 -10.67 -16.85
CA ASN A 87 5.99 -11.08 -16.77
C ASN A 87 6.20 -12.60 -16.84
N ARG A 88 5.24 -13.41 -16.38
CA ARG A 88 5.28 -14.87 -16.59
C ARG A 88 5.00 -15.24 -18.05
N ALA A 89 4.15 -14.48 -18.74
CA ALA A 89 3.94 -14.61 -20.19
C ALA A 89 5.14 -14.07 -20.99
N LEU A 90 5.83 -13.04 -20.46
CA LEU A 90 7.00 -12.37 -21.04
C LEU A 90 8.34 -12.97 -20.55
N LYS A 91 8.37 -14.16 -19.95
CA LYS A 91 9.62 -14.87 -19.55
C LYS A 91 10.52 -15.30 -20.75
N LEU A 92 10.38 -14.61 -21.88
CA LEU A 92 11.35 -14.52 -22.97
C LEU A 92 12.22 -13.26 -22.94
N GLU A 93 11.92 -12.21 -22.17
CA GLU A 93 12.81 -11.04 -22.05
C GLU A 93 12.78 -10.47 -20.62
N ILE A 94 13.97 -10.43 -20.02
CA ILE A 94 14.26 -9.77 -18.76
C ILE A 94 14.32 -8.27 -19.04
N VAL A 95 13.54 -7.45 -18.31
CA VAL A 95 13.91 -6.17 -17.69
C VAL A 95 12.68 -5.64 -16.94
N THR A 96 12.83 -5.32 -15.65
CA THR A 96 11.86 -4.57 -14.85
C THR A 96 12.04 -3.07 -15.10
N PRO A 97 10.99 -2.28 -15.41
CA PRO A 97 11.13 -0.82 -15.49
C PRO A 97 10.99 -0.18 -14.10
N ASP A 98 11.95 0.71 -13.79
CA ASP A 98 11.90 1.74 -12.75
C ASP A 98 10.68 2.66 -12.91
N VAL A 99 10.02 3.04 -11.80
CA VAL A 99 9.03 4.13 -11.81
C VAL A 99 9.12 4.96 -10.52
N TYR A 100 9.87 6.05 -10.56
CA TYR A 100 9.77 7.17 -9.62
C TYR A 100 8.53 8.02 -9.93
N PHE A 101 7.93 8.64 -8.89
CA PHE A 101 7.10 9.84 -9.08
C PHE A 101 7.25 10.84 -7.95
N ASP A 102 7.44 12.08 -8.37
CA ASP A 102 7.32 13.35 -7.67
C ASP A 102 5.91 13.93 -7.97
N THR A 103 5.23 14.47 -6.96
CA THR A 103 3.98 15.24 -7.15
C THR A 103 3.89 16.34 -6.10
N GLU A 104 4.22 17.56 -6.53
CA GLU A 104 4.01 18.82 -5.83
C GLU A 104 2.52 19.18 -5.78
N GLU A 105 1.84 18.97 -4.63
CA GLU A 105 0.70 19.82 -4.17
C GLU A 105 0.19 19.52 -2.74
N HIS A 106 0.98 18.82 -1.90
CA HIS A 106 0.65 18.52 -0.48
C HIS A 106 1.69 19.00 0.55
N LEU A 107 2.60 19.87 0.12
CA LEU A 107 3.92 20.08 0.74
C LEU A 107 3.93 20.52 2.23
N ASN A 108 2.90 21.20 2.74
CA ASN A 108 2.97 21.73 4.12
C ASN A 108 2.54 20.74 5.23
N LEU A 109 1.67 19.77 4.96
CA LEU A 109 1.36 18.71 5.94
C LEU A 109 2.35 17.54 5.83
N GLU A 110 2.84 17.26 4.62
CA GLU A 110 3.83 16.21 4.38
C GLU A 110 5.18 16.53 5.03
N GLU A 111 5.65 17.78 5.04
CA GLU A 111 6.94 18.11 5.65
C GLU A 111 7.01 17.79 7.14
N GLN A 112 5.95 18.08 7.90
CA GLN A 112 5.91 17.81 9.33
C GLN A 112 5.81 16.30 9.63
N GLU A 113 4.93 15.59 8.92
CA GLU A 113 4.81 14.13 9.04
C GLU A 113 6.10 13.42 8.58
N MET A 114 6.74 13.92 7.53
CA MET A 114 8.00 13.41 7.00
C MET A 114 9.18 13.70 7.92
N ALA A 115 9.23 14.89 8.53
CA ALA A 115 10.22 15.22 9.55
C ALA A 115 10.06 14.33 10.79
N MET A 116 8.82 14.09 11.22
CA MET A 116 8.50 13.19 12.32
C MET A 116 8.94 11.75 11.99
N LEU A 117 8.62 11.26 10.79
CA LEU A 117 9.02 9.94 10.32
C LEU A 117 10.55 9.81 10.28
N LYS A 118 11.27 10.80 9.74
CA LYS A 118 12.75 10.82 9.73
C LYS A 118 13.33 10.70 11.15
N GLN A 119 12.81 11.47 12.10
CA GLN A 119 13.24 11.37 13.50
C GLN A 119 12.96 9.99 14.11
N CYS A 120 11.84 9.36 13.76
CA CYS A 120 11.52 8.02 14.23
C CYS A 120 12.36 6.93 13.56
N ILE A 121 12.76 7.10 12.29
CA ILE A 121 13.69 6.21 11.59
C ILE A 121 15.07 6.22 12.28
N GLU A 122 15.54 7.40 12.72
CA GLU A 122 16.81 7.50 13.49
C GLU A 122 16.78 6.78 14.84
N ARG A 123 15.61 6.41 15.36
CA ARG A 123 15.48 5.63 16.61
C ARG A 123 15.47 4.12 16.39
N LEU A 124 15.42 3.66 15.13
CA LEU A 124 15.49 2.25 14.82
C LEU A 124 16.92 1.73 15.07
N SER A 125 17.04 0.44 15.39
CA SER A 125 18.35 -0.22 15.36
C SER A 125 18.92 -0.18 13.94
N GLU A 126 20.24 -0.15 13.78
CA GLU A 126 20.90 -0.05 12.47
C GLU A 126 20.34 -1.04 11.44
N ASN A 127 20.22 -2.32 11.80
CA ASN A 127 19.65 -3.34 10.90
C ASN A 127 18.20 -3.05 10.49
N GLN A 128 17.38 -2.53 11.40
CA GLN A 128 16.00 -2.13 11.08
C GLN A 128 15.98 -0.90 10.17
N LYS A 129 16.80 0.10 10.46
CA LYS A 129 16.93 1.32 9.65
C LYS A 129 17.35 0.96 8.23
N THR A 130 18.46 0.25 8.07
CA THR A 130 18.99 -0.16 6.76
C THR A 130 17.99 -1.03 6.00
N VAL A 131 17.32 -1.99 6.65
CA VAL A 131 16.32 -2.82 5.98
C VAL A 131 15.07 -2.03 5.58
N ILE A 132 14.59 -1.14 6.44
CA ILE A 132 13.46 -0.24 6.13
C ILE A 132 13.84 0.66 4.95
N GLU A 133 15.06 1.18 4.92
CA GLU A 133 15.52 2.04 3.84
C GLU A 133 15.66 1.29 2.51
N GLN A 134 16.33 0.14 2.53
CA GLN A 134 16.48 -0.70 1.34
C GLN A 134 15.12 -1.19 0.81
N PHE A 135 14.17 -1.49 1.70
CA PHE A 135 12.87 -2.02 1.31
C PHE A 135 11.90 -0.92 0.83
N TYR A 136 11.81 0.20 1.55
CA TYR A 136 10.81 1.25 1.28
C TYR A 136 11.31 2.40 0.42
N PHE A 137 12.60 2.76 0.47
CA PHE A 137 13.16 3.84 -0.34
C PHE A 137 13.93 3.35 -1.57
N GLN A 138 14.54 2.16 -1.49
CA GLN A 138 15.28 1.56 -2.61
C GLN A 138 14.53 0.40 -3.28
N GLU A 139 13.31 0.10 -2.82
CA GLU A 139 12.40 -0.92 -3.37
C GLU A 139 13.01 -2.32 -3.57
N ARG A 140 14.04 -2.68 -2.79
CA ARG A 140 14.72 -3.96 -2.91
C ARG A 140 13.84 -5.11 -2.42
N SER A 141 13.94 -6.25 -3.11
CA SER A 141 13.27 -7.47 -2.67
C SER A 141 13.91 -8.01 -1.38
N TYR A 142 13.15 -8.82 -0.61
CA TYR A 142 13.68 -9.44 0.61
C TYR A 142 14.93 -10.29 0.35
N GLN A 143 15.02 -10.91 -0.84
CA GLN A 143 16.17 -11.72 -1.23
C GLN A 143 17.40 -10.84 -1.47
N LEU A 144 17.26 -9.73 -2.20
CA LEU A 144 18.36 -8.81 -2.45
C LEU A 144 18.85 -8.11 -1.17
N ILE A 145 17.94 -7.84 -0.23
CA ILE A 145 18.30 -7.28 1.08
C ILE A 145 19.04 -8.33 1.93
N ALA A 146 18.56 -9.57 1.91
CA ALA A 146 19.21 -10.68 2.62
C ALA A 146 20.65 -10.89 2.11
N GLU A 147 20.83 -10.88 0.80
CA GLU A 147 22.15 -10.98 0.15
C GLU A 147 23.04 -9.76 0.48
N SER A 148 22.50 -8.53 0.42
CA SER A 148 23.29 -7.32 0.67
C SER A 148 23.76 -7.20 2.12
N LEU A 149 22.97 -7.70 3.06
CA LEU A 149 23.25 -7.64 4.50
C LEU A 149 23.85 -8.94 5.06
N ASN A 150 24.08 -9.93 4.20
CA ASN A 150 24.53 -11.27 4.57
C ASN A 150 23.69 -11.87 5.73
N CYS A 151 22.37 -11.75 5.61
CA CYS A 151 21.40 -12.27 6.59
C CYS A 151 20.36 -13.16 5.89
N THR A 152 19.51 -13.82 6.68
CA THR A 152 18.47 -14.70 6.15
C THR A 152 17.21 -13.91 5.77
N TRP A 153 16.44 -14.45 4.83
CA TRP A 153 15.13 -13.89 4.46
C TRP A 153 14.19 -13.69 5.66
N ASN A 154 14.22 -14.60 6.64
CA ASN A 154 13.41 -14.51 7.85
C ASN A 154 13.86 -13.36 8.76
N GLU A 155 15.17 -13.10 8.83
CA GLU A 155 15.70 -11.94 9.56
C GLU A 155 15.27 -10.64 8.89
N VAL A 156 15.35 -10.53 7.56
CA VAL A 156 14.83 -9.37 6.81
C VAL A 156 13.35 -9.14 7.11
N ARG A 157 12.53 -10.20 7.09
CA ARG A 157 11.11 -10.11 7.44
C ARG A 157 10.91 -9.62 8.88
N SER A 158 11.69 -10.13 9.82
CA SER A 158 11.65 -9.73 11.22
C SER A 158 12.03 -8.26 11.39
N PHE A 159 13.10 -7.80 10.72
CA PHE A 159 13.54 -6.40 10.76
C PHE A 159 12.49 -5.45 10.19
N ILE A 160 11.83 -5.79 9.07
CA ILE A 160 10.73 -4.99 8.52
C ILE A 160 9.55 -4.93 9.50
N GLN A 161 9.14 -6.08 10.05
CA GLN A 161 7.99 -6.14 10.94
C GLN A 161 8.23 -5.33 12.23
N ASN A 162 9.39 -5.52 12.86
CA ASN A 162 9.76 -4.82 14.09
C ASN A 162 10.03 -3.32 13.84
N GLY A 163 10.70 -2.98 12.73
CA GLY A 163 10.92 -1.60 12.32
C GLY A 163 9.61 -0.85 12.16
N ARG A 164 8.63 -1.43 11.45
CA ARG A 164 7.29 -0.83 11.29
C ARG A 164 6.56 -0.63 12.62
N ARG A 165 6.64 -1.62 13.52
CA ARG A 165 6.04 -1.52 14.86
C ARG A 165 6.66 -0.39 15.66
N ASN A 166 7.99 -0.27 15.64
CA ASN A 166 8.72 0.76 16.36
C ASN A 166 8.45 2.16 15.80
N LEU A 167 8.37 2.30 14.47
CA LEU A 167 7.98 3.55 13.81
C LEU A 167 6.56 3.96 14.22
N LYS A 168 5.60 3.03 14.21
CA LYS A 168 4.22 3.29 14.64
C LYS A 168 4.18 3.80 16.08
N ASN A 169 4.83 3.10 17.02
CA ASN A 169 4.86 3.51 18.43
C ASN A 169 5.49 4.91 18.59
N CYS A 170 6.61 5.17 17.92
CA CYS A 170 7.28 6.47 17.98
C CYS A 170 6.41 7.63 17.49
N ILE A 171 5.66 7.41 16.40
CA ILE A 171 4.73 8.40 15.85
C ILE A 171 3.55 8.63 16.80
N GLU A 172 2.97 7.55 17.37
CA GLU A 172 1.88 7.65 18.34
C GLU A 172 2.30 8.41 19.61
N ASP A 173 3.50 8.17 20.13
CA ASP A 173 4.03 8.87 21.31
C ASP A 173 4.27 10.36 21.04
N LYS A 174 4.77 10.70 19.83
CA LYS A 174 4.95 12.10 19.42
C LYS A 174 3.62 12.81 19.22
N ASN A 175 2.63 12.16 18.64
CA ASN A 175 1.29 12.73 18.46
C ASN A 175 0.60 13.00 19.81
N LYS A 176 0.77 12.13 20.81
CA LYS A 176 0.28 12.40 22.17
C LYS A 176 0.94 13.62 22.81
N SER A 177 2.25 13.78 22.64
CA SER A 177 3.01 14.91 23.20
C SER A 177 2.70 16.26 22.54
N ILE A 178 2.08 16.28 21.35
CA ILE A 178 1.66 17.49 20.65
C ILE A 178 0.27 17.96 21.10
N HIS A 179 -0.51 17.07 21.73
CA HIS A 179 -1.89 17.32 22.16
C HIS A 179 -2.04 17.50 23.68
N GLU A 180 -0.94 17.53 24.43
CA GLU A 180 -0.84 17.94 25.84
C GLU A 180 -0.27 19.36 25.95
#